data_AF-A0A067PD18-F1
#
_entry.id   AF-A0A067PD18-F1
#
_cell.length_a   1.000
_cell.length_b   1.000
_cell.length_c   1.000
_cell.angle_alpha   90.00
_cell.angle_beta   90.00
_cell.angle_gamma   90.00
#
_symmetry.space_group_name_H-M   'P 1'
#
loop_
_entity.id
_entity.type
_entity.pdbx_description
1 polymer ?
#
loop_
_entity_poly.entity_id
_entity_poly.type
_entity_poly.pdbx_seq_one_letter_code
_entity_poly.pdbx_strand_id
1 'polypeptide(L)'
;MSVAQLTNILQSHPQIQQSLSFAQLSLFFHLTNHLQLWLSRCVAPSHPDPPQKLPPDITAFLYGALELNVVEKPTLVAECWTAFRQMIWSQESDLESQCSSWKLLNIFQDHGFEGGIGFQDLYPPTRACLNSTCNLNVQPRPLTKSLSNKAVLYTRNFGPVPIWSHSAACICCSTRYYPNYYVHNDTCTYYDTMPTTIQAATHAYVETSLCESFETSTVCAW
;
A
#
# COMPACT_ATOMS: atom_id res chain seq x y z
N MET A 1 -3.80 -0.15 -20.15
CA MET A 1 -3.35 -1.53 -20.46
C MET A 1 -3.63 -1.83 -21.93
N SER A 2 -2.62 -2.20 -22.74
CA SER A 2 -2.91 -2.61 -24.13
C SER A 2 -3.33 -4.09 -24.16
N VAL A 3 -4.47 -4.39 -24.80
CA VAL A 3 -5.00 -5.76 -24.86
C VAL A 3 -4.00 -6.70 -25.53
N ALA A 4 -3.29 -6.23 -26.56
CA ALA A 4 -2.29 -7.01 -27.29
C ALA A 4 -1.11 -7.49 -26.44
N GLN A 5 -0.63 -6.68 -25.49
CA GLN A 5 0.44 -7.09 -24.58
C GLN A 5 -0.04 -8.19 -23.61
N LEU A 6 -1.28 -8.10 -23.13
CA LEU A 6 -1.85 -9.09 -22.22
C LEU A 6 -2.03 -10.45 -22.93
N THR A 7 -2.50 -10.47 -24.18
CA THR A 7 -2.63 -11.71 -24.95
C THR A 7 -1.28 -12.38 -25.22
N ASN A 8 -0.23 -11.59 -25.53
CA ASN A 8 1.11 -12.14 -25.79
C ASN A 8 1.72 -12.79 -24.53
N ILE A 9 1.57 -12.15 -23.37
CA ILE A 9 2.06 -12.72 -22.10
C ILE A 9 1.31 -14.01 -21.76
N LEU A 10 -0.02 -14.05 -21.95
CA LEU A 10 -0.84 -15.25 -21.70
C LEU A 10 -0.48 -16.40 -22.64
N GLN A 11 -0.23 -16.12 -23.92
CA GLN A 11 0.24 -17.13 -24.88
C GLN A 11 1.58 -17.75 -24.48
N SER A 12 2.46 -16.95 -23.85
CA SER A 12 3.75 -17.41 -23.35
C SER A 12 3.65 -18.19 -22.02
N HIS A 13 2.50 -18.13 -21.33
CA HIS A 13 2.27 -18.76 -20.02
C HIS A 13 0.96 -19.56 -20.00
N PRO A 14 0.89 -20.72 -20.68
CA PRO A 14 -0.35 -21.51 -20.82
C PRO A 14 -0.91 -21.99 -19.47
N GLN A 15 -0.05 -22.18 -18.46
CA GLN A 15 -0.45 -22.59 -17.10
C GLN A 15 -1.42 -21.58 -16.46
N ILE A 16 -1.14 -20.29 -16.66
CA ILE A 16 -1.95 -19.18 -16.13
C ILE A 16 -3.29 -19.14 -16.87
N GLN A 17 -3.25 -19.23 -18.19
CA GLN A 17 -4.44 -19.19 -19.04
C GLN A 17 -5.43 -20.33 -18.74
N GLN A 18 -4.92 -21.52 -18.45
CA GLN A 18 -5.76 -22.68 -18.11
C GLN A 18 -6.26 -22.66 -16.66
N SER A 19 -5.59 -21.92 -15.78
CA SER A 19 -5.83 -21.97 -14.34
C SER A 19 -6.67 -20.83 -13.79
N LEU A 20 -6.65 -19.66 -14.43
CA LEU A 20 -7.35 -18.48 -13.96
C LEU A 20 -8.45 -18.06 -14.93
N SER A 21 -9.62 -17.78 -14.37
CA SER A 21 -10.67 -17.07 -15.10
C SER A 21 -10.27 -15.61 -15.37
N PHE A 22 -10.91 -14.99 -16.36
CA PHE A 22 -10.71 -13.56 -16.63
C PHE A 22 -11.03 -12.69 -15.41
N ALA A 23 -12.05 -13.04 -14.63
CA ALA A 23 -12.43 -12.33 -13.41
C ALA A 23 -11.34 -12.40 -12.34
N GLN A 24 -10.75 -13.59 -12.12
CA GLN A 24 -9.63 -13.76 -11.19
C GLN A 24 -8.38 -13.00 -11.66
N LEU A 25 -8.09 -13.03 -12.96
CA LEU A 25 -6.96 -12.29 -13.50
C LEU A 25 -7.17 -10.78 -13.32
N SER A 26 -8.34 -10.25 -13.65
CA SER A 26 -8.68 -8.84 -13.41
C SER A 26 -8.59 -8.46 -11.93
N LEU A 27 -9.08 -9.31 -11.03
CA LEU A 27 -8.96 -9.09 -9.59
C LEU A 27 -7.50 -9.11 -9.14
N PHE A 28 -6.67 -10.02 -9.65
CA PHE A 28 -5.24 -10.04 -9.38
C PHE A 28 -4.57 -8.72 -9.76
N PHE A 29 -4.90 -8.16 -10.94
CA PHE A 29 -4.39 -6.85 -11.36
C PHE A 29 -4.84 -5.72 -10.42
N HIS A 30 -6.11 -5.69 -10.03
CA HIS A 30 -6.61 -4.66 -9.11
C HIS A 30 -5.93 -4.75 -7.73
N LEU A 31 -5.83 -5.94 -7.15
CA LEU A 31 -5.19 -6.16 -5.86
C LEU A 31 -3.70 -5.81 -5.91
N THR A 32 -2.97 -6.25 -6.93
CA THR A 32 -1.53 -6.00 -7.03
C THR A 32 -1.20 -4.54 -7.33
N ASN A 33 -2.00 -3.86 -8.14
CA ASN A 33 -1.91 -2.40 -8.32
C ASN A 33 -2.17 -1.68 -6.99
N HIS A 34 -3.18 -2.09 -6.23
CA HIS A 34 -3.48 -1.48 -4.94
C HIS A 34 -2.35 -1.67 -3.93
N LEU A 35 -1.70 -2.82 -3.95
CA LEU A 35 -0.55 -3.18 -3.10
C LEU A 35 0.78 -2.57 -3.57
N GLN A 36 0.82 -1.79 -4.65
CA GLN A 36 2.07 -1.28 -5.22
C GLN A 36 2.88 -0.45 -4.21
N LEU A 37 2.20 0.39 -3.41
CA LEU A 37 2.86 1.16 -2.34
C LEU A 37 3.50 0.24 -1.31
N TRP A 38 2.78 -0.79 -0.85
CA TRP A 38 3.28 -1.78 0.10
C TRP A 38 4.49 -2.54 -0.48
N LEU A 39 4.37 -3.04 -1.72
CA LEU A 39 5.42 -3.76 -2.42
C LEU A 39 6.67 -2.90 -2.66
N SER A 40 6.49 -1.60 -2.95
CA SER A 40 7.61 -0.67 -3.15
C SER A 40 8.47 -0.52 -1.90
N ARG A 41 7.87 -0.74 -0.72
CA ARG A 41 8.54 -0.65 0.58
C ARG A 41 9.29 -1.92 0.96
N CYS A 42 9.03 -3.04 0.30
CA CYS A 42 9.82 -4.27 0.44
C CYS A 42 11.15 -4.22 -0.32
N VAL A 43 11.29 -3.31 -1.29
CA VAL A 43 12.52 -3.11 -2.07
C VAL A 43 13.29 -1.91 -1.53
N ALA A 44 14.62 -1.88 -1.68
CA ALA A 44 15.41 -0.72 -1.27
C ALA A 44 14.97 0.55 -2.05
N PRO A 45 14.97 1.75 -1.42
CA PRO A 45 14.61 3.00 -2.11
C PRO A 45 15.46 3.31 -3.35
N SER A 46 16.67 2.75 -3.43
CA SER A 46 17.60 2.92 -4.55
C SER A 46 17.25 2.09 -5.79
N HIS A 47 16.31 1.14 -5.69
CA HIS A 47 15.90 0.26 -6.78
C HIS A 47 14.37 0.35 -6.94
N PRO A 48 13.86 1.27 -7.77
CA PRO A 48 12.42 1.46 -7.95
C PRO A 48 11.76 0.37 -8.81
N ASP A 49 12.47 -0.73 -9.08
CA ASP A 49 11.97 -1.87 -9.86
C ASP A 49 10.97 -2.71 -9.05
N PRO A 50 10.03 -3.42 -9.71
CA PRO A 50 9.14 -4.34 -9.03
C PRO A 50 9.94 -5.43 -8.30
N PRO A 51 9.51 -5.86 -7.09
CA PRO A 51 10.19 -6.94 -6.38
C PRO A 51 10.24 -8.20 -7.22
N GLN A 52 11.40 -8.88 -7.24
CA GLN A 52 11.57 -10.08 -8.05
C GLN A 52 10.65 -11.22 -7.62
N LYS A 53 10.37 -11.31 -6.32
CA LYS A 53 9.47 -12.29 -5.70
C LYS A 53 8.51 -11.57 -4.77
N LEU A 54 7.26 -12.04 -4.71
CA LEU A 54 6.30 -11.53 -3.73
C LEU A 54 6.68 -12.02 -2.33
N PRO A 55 6.49 -11.19 -1.29
CA PRO A 55 6.57 -11.67 0.08
C PRO A 55 5.55 -12.76 0.38
N PRO A 56 5.83 -13.67 1.33
CA PRO A 56 4.92 -14.76 1.69
C PRO A 56 3.52 -14.29 2.10
N ASP A 57 3.44 -13.20 2.86
CA ASP A 57 2.17 -12.66 3.36
C ASP A 57 1.26 -12.20 2.22
N ILE A 58 1.82 -11.49 1.23
CA ILE A 58 1.09 -11.08 0.01
C ILE A 58 0.70 -12.29 -0.82
N THR A 59 1.57 -13.28 -0.90
CA THR A 59 1.28 -14.51 -1.64
C THR A 59 0.08 -15.23 -1.01
N ALA A 60 0.08 -15.39 0.32
CA ALA A 60 -1.03 -15.99 1.06
C ALA A 60 -2.32 -15.18 0.92
N PHE A 61 -2.24 -13.85 1.02
CA PHE A 61 -3.36 -12.94 0.79
C PHE A 61 -3.98 -13.12 -0.61
N LEU A 62 -3.15 -13.14 -1.66
CA LEU A 62 -3.62 -13.30 -3.03
C LEU A 62 -4.24 -14.68 -3.29
N TYR A 63 -3.72 -15.75 -2.66
CA TYR A 63 -4.37 -17.07 -2.72
C TYR A 63 -5.77 -17.04 -2.09
N GLY A 64 -5.91 -16.42 -0.92
CA GLY A 64 -7.21 -16.26 -0.24
C GLY A 64 -8.18 -15.41 -1.07
N ALA A 65 -7.75 -14.24 -1.51
CA ALA A 65 -8.55 -13.27 -2.24
C ALA A 65 -9.01 -13.76 -3.64
N LEU A 66 -8.24 -14.64 -4.28
CA LEU A 66 -8.58 -15.23 -5.57
C LEU A 66 -9.30 -16.58 -5.44
N GLU A 67 -9.53 -17.05 -4.21
CA GLU A 67 -10.14 -18.34 -3.88
C GLU A 67 -9.37 -19.51 -4.53
N LEU A 68 -8.05 -19.44 -4.52
CA LEU A 68 -7.17 -20.42 -5.16
C LEU A 68 -6.68 -21.47 -4.15
N ASN A 69 -6.68 -22.74 -4.57
CA ASN A 69 -6.17 -23.83 -3.76
C ASN A 69 -4.63 -23.89 -3.83
N VAL A 70 -3.97 -23.47 -2.75
CA VAL A 70 -2.51 -23.49 -2.59
C VAL A 70 -1.94 -24.90 -2.76
N VAL A 71 -2.67 -25.94 -2.37
CA VAL A 71 -2.20 -27.33 -2.44
C VAL A 71 -2.18 -27.83 -3.88
N GLU A 72 -3.20 -27.49 -4.67
CA GLU A 72 -3.29 -27.90 -6.08
C GLU A 72 -2.29 -27.16 -6.96
N LYS A 73 -2.10 -25.86 -6.71
CA LYS A 73 -1.29 -24.99 -7.57
C LYS A 73 -0.42 -24.03 -6.74
N PRO A 74 0.62 -24.53 -6.06
CA PRO A 74 1.41 -23.75 -5.10
C PRO A 74 2.22 -22.59 -5.72
N THR A 75 2.53 -22.66 -7.01
CA THR A 75 3.35 -21.66 -7.71
C THR A 75 2.54 -20.66 -8.53
N LEU A 76 1.22 -20.82 -8.65
CA LEU A 76 0.41 -20.05 -9.60
C LEU A 76 0.48 -18.55 -9.38
N VAL A 77 0.37 -18.08 -8.13
CA VAL A 77 0.46 -16.65 -7.79
C VAL A 77 1.86 -16.09 -8.10
N ALA A 78 2.92 -16.88 -7.85
CA ALA A 78 4.30 -16.47 -8.13
C ALA A 78 4.58 -16.41 -9.65
N GLU A 79 4.01 -17.34 -10.42
CA GLU A 79 4.05 -17.33 -11.89
C GLU A 79 3.30 -16.12 -12.46
N CYS A 80 2.11 -15.83 -11.94
CA CYS A 80 1.35 -14.64 -12.31
C CYS A 80 2.14 -13.36 -12.04
N TRP A 81 2.74 -13.24 -10.85
CA TRP A 81 3.60 -12.10 -10.55
C TRP A 81 4.79 -12.01 -11.50
N THR A 82 5.47 -13.12 -11.75
CA THR A 82 6.64 -13.13 -12.66
C THR A 82 6.26 -12.68 -14.07
N ALA A 83 5.10 -13.13 -14.56
CA ALA A 83 4.61 -12.78 -15.89
C ALA A 83 4.14 -11.32 -16.00
N PHE A 84 3.45 -10.80 -14.98
CA PHE A 84 2.75 -9.51 -15.07
C PHE A 84 3.40 -8.35 -14.28
N ARG A 85 4.40 -8.59 -13.42
CA ARG A 85 4.96 -7.56 -12.52
C ARG A 85 5.39 -6.28 -13.24
N GLN A 86 6.03 -6.40 -14.41
CA GLN A 86 6.50 -5.22 -15.15
C GLN A 86 5.32 -4.40 -15.67
N MET A 87 4.27 -5.08 -16.14
CA MET A 87 3.06 -4.42 -16.61
C MET A 87 2.32 -3.73 -15.47
N ILE A 88 2.16 -4.41 -14.32
CA ILE A 88 1.53 -3.85 -13.11
C ILE A 88 2.32 -2.62 -12.65
N TRP A 89 3.65 -2.74 -12.56
CA TRP A 89 4.50 -1.66 -12.03
C TRP A 89 4.57 -0.41 -12.92
N SER A 90 4.39 -0.59 -14.23
CA SER A 90 4.40 0.51 -15.20
C SER A 90 3.10 1.32 -15.25
N GLN A 91 2.04 0.84 -14.59
CA GLN A 91 0.80 1.61 -14.50
C GLN A 91 0.97 2.68 -13.44
N GLU A 92 0.66 3.93 -13.79
CA GLU A 92 0.46 4.95 -12.78
C GLU A 92 -0.71 4.50 -11.92
N SER A 93 -0.45 4.29 -10.62
CA SER A 93 -1.53 4.05 -9.67
C SER A 93 -2.34 5.33 -9.60
N ASP A 94 -3.42 5.38 -10.34
CA ASP A 94 -4.38 6.47 -10.32
C ASP A 94 -5.16 6.35 -8.98
N LEU A 95 -4.48 6.68 -7.88
CA LEU A 95 -4.98 6.52 -6.50
C LEU A 95 -6.26 7.34 -6.28
N GLU A 96 -6.49 8.36 -7.11
CA GLU A 96 -7.67 9.23 -7.06
C GLU A 96 -8.84 8.72 -7.93
N SER A 97 -8.61 7.91 -8.96
CA SER A 97 -9.69 7.40 -9.84
C SER A 97 -10.24 6.04 -9.42
N GLN A 98 -9.62 5.39 -8.43
CA GLN A 98 -10.14 4.17 -7.86
C GLN A 98 -11.29 4.51 -6.90
N CYS A 99 -12.49 4.59 -7.47
CA CYS A 99 -13.69 4.13 -6.80
C CYS A 99 -13.48 2.65 -6.45
N SER A 100 -12.65 2.40 -5.43
CA SER A 100 -12.32 1.07 -4.95
C SER A 100 -13.61 0.50 -4.40
N SER A 101 -14.23 -0.38 -5.19
CA SER A 101 -15.52 -0.96 -4.82
C SER A 101 -15.44 -1.51 -3.40
N TRP A 102 -16.53 -1.38 -2.63
CA TRP A 102 -16.71 -2.02 -1.32
C TRP A 102 -16.28 -3.50 -1.32
N LYS A 103 -16.35 -4.17 -2.48
CA LYS A 103 -15.85 -5.53 -2.69
C LYS A 103 -14.34 -5.66 -2.41
N LEU A 104 -13.52 -4.71 -2.86
CA LEU A 104 -12.08 -4.73 -2.55
C LEU A 104 -11.86 -4.54 -1.06
N LEU A 105 -12.52 -3.56 -0.44
CA LEU A 105 -12.43 -3.34 1.01
C LEU A 105 -12.74 -4.63 1.79
N ASN A 106 -13.82 -5.32 1.44
CA ASN A 106 -14.18 -6.59 2.08
C ASN A 106 -13.10 -7.67 1.88
N ILE A 107 -12.54 -7.80 0.67
CA ILE A 107 -11.44 -8.75 0.42
C ILE A 107 -10.23 -8.47 1.32
N PHE A 108 -9.86 -7.21 1.51
CA PHE A 108 -8.76 -6.84 2.41
C PHE A 108 -9.09 -7.12 3.88
N GLN A 109 -10.34 -6.88 4.29
CA GLN A 109 -10.79 -7.20 5.65
C GLN A 109 -10.80 -8.70 5.91
N ASP A 110 -11.30 -9.49 4.97
CA ASP A 110 -11.49 -10.93 5.11
C ASP A 110 -10.17 -11.71 5.01
N HIS A 111 -9.24 -11.26 4.15
CA HIS A 111 -8.03 -12.02 3.83
C HIS A 111 -6.72 -11.32 4.15
N GLY A 112 -6.70 -9.98 4.26
CA GLY A 112 -5.47 -9.19 4.36
C GLY A 112 -5.11 -8.76 5.77
N PHE A 113 -6.11 -8.34 6.55
CA PHE A 113 -5.86 -7.55 7.76
C PHE A 113 -5.05 -8.29 8.83
N GLU A 114 -5.35 -9.57 9.08
CA GLU A 114 -4.59 -10.40 10.02
C GLU A 114 -3.16 -10.72 9.52
N GLY A 115 -2.94 -10.66 8.20
CA GLY A 115 -1.62 -10.77 7.58
C GLY A 115 -0.81 -9.48 7.55
N GLY A 116 -1.26 -8.41 8.21
CA GLY A 116 -0.56 -7.12 8.20
C GLY A 116 -0.74 -6.32 6.92
N ILE A 117 -1.79 -6.61 6.14
CA ILE A 117 -2.08 -5.99 4.85
C ILE A 117 -3.42 -5.28 4.95
N GLY A 118 -3.40 -3.96 5.11
CA GLY A 118 -4.63 -3.17 5.12
C GLY A 118 -4.98 -2.63 3.74
N PHE A 119 -6.23 -2.21 3.61
CA PHE A 119 -6.76 -1.60 2.39
C PHE A 119 -6.07 -0.26 2.09
N GLN A 120 -5.81 0.55 3.12
CA GLN A 120 -5.23 1.89 2.96
C GLN A 120 -4.22 2.18 4.06
N ASP A 121 -3.16 1.37 4.10
CA ASP A 121 -2.12 1.50 5.10
C ASP A 121 -1.40 2.85 5.00
N LEU A 122 -1.12 3.44 6.17
CA LEU A 122 -0.48 4.75 6.28
C LEU A 122 1.00 4.58 6.56
N TYR A 123 1.82 5.33 5.83
CA TYR A 123 3.26 5.29 5.97
C TYR A 123 3.83 6.70 6.07
N PRO A 124 5.08 6.84 6.57
CA PRO A 124 5.76 8.12 6.48
C PRO A 124 5.95 8.52 5.01
N PRO A 125 5.77 9.81 4.67
CA PRO A 125 5.88 10.29 3.29
C PRO A 125 7.31 10.20 2.74
N THR A 126 8.29 10.01 3.62
CA THR A 126 9.69 9.78 3.25
C THR A 126 10.14 8.36 3.56
N ARG A 127 11.06 7.85 2.75
CA ARG A 127 11.75 6.57 2.96
C ARG A 127 13.20 6.75 3.42
N ALA A 128 13.65 8.00 3.53
CA ALA A 128 14.98 8.37 3.98
C ALA A 128 14.94 9.44 5.06
N CYS A 129 16.03 9.55 5.80
CA CYS A 129 16.18 10.54 6.85
C CYS A 129 16.20 11.96 6.27
N LEU A 130 15.39 12.86 6.81
CA LEU A 130 15.33 14.27 6.44
C LEU A 130 16.39 15.12 7.17
N ASN A 131 16.96 14.61 8.27
CA ASN A 131 17.99 15.34 9.01
C ASN A 131 19.27 15.48 8.17
N SER A 132 19.64 16.72 7.83
CA SER A 132 20.80 17.05 7.00
C SER A 132 22.12 16.54 7.59
N THR A 133 22.24 16.50 8.92
CA THR A 133 23.44 15.97 9.60
C THR A 133 23.59 14.45 9.50
N CYS A 134 22.52 13.73 9.16
CA CYS A 134 22.55 12.29 8.90
C CYS A 134 22.81 11.94 7.43
N ASN A 135 22.68 12.92 6.54
CA ASN A 135 22.85 12.78 5.10
C ASN A 135 24.25 13.23 4.65
N LEU A 136 25.27 13.05 5.52
CA LEU A 136 26.66 13.45 5.24
C LEU A 136 27.30 12.69 4.05
N ASN A 137 26.67 11.63 3.58
CA ASN A 137 27.03 10.93 2.35
C ASN A 137 26.11 11.36 1.22
N VAL A 138 26.59 11.32 -0.03
CA VAL A 138 25.92 11.72 -1.29
C VAL A 138 24.50 11.14 -1.48
N GLN A 139 24.09 10.15 -0.66
CA GLN A 139 22.73 9.59 -0.68
C GLN A 139 22.01 9.71 0.68
N PRO A 140 20.71 10.05 0.67
CA PRO A 140 19.87 10.05 1.86
C PRO A 140 19.86 8.68 2.55
N ARG A 141 20.04 8.66 3.88
CA ARG A 141 20.09 7.39 4.63
C ARG A 141 18.70 6.75 4.71
N PRO A 142 18.51 5.47 4.32
CA PRO A 142 17.21 4.81 4.37
C PRO A 142 16.73 4.60 5.82
N LEU A 143 15.41 4.66 6.01
CA LEU A 143 14.77 4.31 7.29
C LEU A 143 14.60 2.79 7.39
N THR A 144 15.02 2.17 8.49
CA THR A 144 15.03 0.70 8.61
C THR A 144 14.32 0.15 9.85
N LYS A 145 14.17 0.94 10.92
CA LYS A 145 13.49 0.52 12.16
C LYS A 145 11.97 0.70 12.06
N SER A 146 11.33 -0.12 11.23
CA SER A 146 9.89 -0.08 10.99
C SER A 146 9.09 -0.61 12.18
N LEU A 147 8.00 0.07 12.52
CA LEU A 147 6.99 -0.36 13.50
C LEU A 147 5.61 -0.16 12.87
N SER A 148 4.70 -1.10 13.11
CA SER A 148 3.35 -1.10 12.56
C SER A 148 2.35 -1.23 13.72
N ASN A 149 1.28 -0.44 13.70
CA ASN A 149 0.21 -0.51 14.70
C ASN A 149 -1.14 -0.61 13.99
N LYS A 150 -2.06 -1.41 14.53
CA LYS A 150 -3.47 -1.40 14.11
C LYS A 150 -4.07 -0.02 14.42
N ALA A 151 -4.82 0.53 13.48
CA ALA A 151 -5.52 1.81 13.61
C ALA A 151 -6.83 1.80 12.81
N VAL A 152 -7.61 2.86 12.98
CA VAL A 152 -8.84 3.10 12.22
C VAL A 152 -8.70 4.38 11.43
N LEU A 153 -9.00 4.31 10.13
CA LEU A 153 -9.13 5.47 9.24
C LEU A 153 -10.62 5.77 9.02
N TYR A 154 -11.08 6.91 9.48
CA TYR A 154 -12.41 7.42 9.18
C TYR A 154 -12.38 8.06 7.79
N THR A 155 -12.96 7.35 6.83
CA THR A 155 -13.02 7.76 5.42
C THR A 155 -14.36 8.40 5.11
N ARG A 156 -14.38 9.26 4.10
CA ARG A 156 -15.62 9.89 3.61
C ARG A 156 -16.56 8.86 2.97
N ASN A 157 -16.03 7.93 2.19
CA ASN A 157 -16.82 7.06 1.33
C ASN A 157 -17.11 5.67 1.94
N PHE A 158 -16.24 5.17 2.82
CA PHE A 158 -16.38 3.83 3.39
C PHE A 158 -16.66 3.83 4.89
N GLY A 159 -16.71 5.02 5.52
CA GLY A 159 -16.79 5.14 6.97
C GLY A 159 -15.51 4.66 7.65
N PRO A 160 -15.59 4.03 8.84
CA PRO A 160 -14.43 3.52 9.56
C PRO A 160 -13.80 2.31 8.85
N VAL A 161 -12.53 2.43 8.46
CA VAL A 161 -11.75 1.38 7.80
C VAL A 161 -10.59 0.95 8.71
N PRO A 162 -10.44 -0.35 9.02
CA PRO A 162 -9.26 -0.84 9.74
C PRO A 162 -8.02 -0.75 8.84
N ILE A 163 -6.95 -0.16 9.36
CA ILE A 163 -5.70 0.06 8.64
C ILE A 163 -4.48 -0.27 9.51
N TRP A 164 -3.32 -0.39 8.89
CA TRP A 164 -2.03 -0.35 9.57
C TRP A 164 -1.41 1.04 9.45
N SER A 165 -0.98 1.59 10.57
CA SER A 165 -0.16 2.80 10.63
C SER A 165 1.29 2.41 10.86
N HIS A 166 2.14 2.78 9.92
CA HIS A 166 3.55 2.45 9.93
C HIS A 166 4.39 3.68 10.31
N SER A 167 5.41 3.44 11.13
CA SER A 167 6.48 4.40 11.40
C SER A 167 7.83 3.76 11.09
N ALA A 168 8.83 4.56 10.77
CA ALA A 168 10.19 4.07 10.56
C ALA A 168 11.19 5.04 11.18
N ALA A 169 12.28 4.52 11.77
CA ALA A 169 13.31 5.36 12.36
C ALA A 169 14.67 5.24 11.66
N CYS A 170 15.40 6.35 11.68
CA CYS A 170 16.80 6.42 11.26
C CYS A 170 17.68 5.75 12.31
N ILE A 171 18.60 4.88 11.87
CA ILE A 171 19.53 4.20 12.78
C ILE A 171 20.59 5.12 13.38
N CYS A 172 20.84 6.28 12.75
CA CYS A 172 21.93 7.18 13.11
C CYS A 172 21.49 8.25 14.11
N CYS A 173 20.49 9.08 13.78
CA CYS A 173 19.97 10.10 14.69
C CYS A 173 18.78 9.66 15.55
N SER A 174 18.31 8.42 15.39
CA SER A 174 17.12 7.90 16.08
C SER A 174 15.81 8.66 15.82
N THR A 175 15.78 9.61 14.88
CA THR A 175 14.54 10.27 14.46
C THR A 175 13.54 9.23 13.94
N ARG A 176 12.31 9.26 14.46
CA ARG A 176 11.21 8.40 14.03
C ARG A 176 10.21 9.18 13.21
N TYR A 177 9.90 8.68 12.04
CA TYR A 177 8.97 9.26 11.08
C TYR A 177 7.65 8.48 11.15
N TYR A 178 6.55 9.20 11.32
CA TYR A 178 5.15 8.74 11.33
C TYR A 178 4.46 9.24 10.06
N PRO A 179 3.18 8.88 9.80
CA PRO A 179 2.48 9.37 8.61
C PRO A 179 2.36 10.91 8.52
N ASN A 180 2.10 11.60 9.63
CA ASN A 180 1.85 13.05 9.62
C ASN A 180 2.98 13.91 10.21
N TYR A 181 3.89 13.31 10.98
CA TYR A 181 4.95 14.04 11.66
C TYR A 181 6.17 13.14 11.87
N TYR A 182 7.26 13.72 12.36
CA TYR A 182 8.40 12.97 12.87
C TYR A 182 8.82 13.50 14.24
N VAL A 183 9.47 12.64 15.03
CA VAL A 183 9.97 12.97 16.37
C VAL A 183 11.48 12.90 16.37
N HIS A 184 12.11 13.99 16.75
CA HIS A 184 13.56 14.10 16.96
C HIS A 184 13.83 14.81 18.29
N ASN A 185 14.58 14.19 19.20
CA ASN A 185 14.89 14.74 20.53
C ASN A 185 13.63 15.25 21.25
N ASP A 186 12.61 14.39 21.33
CA ASP A 186 11.29 14.67 21.95
C ASP A 186 10.49 15.83 21.33
N THR A 187 10.99 16.43 20.25
CA THR A 187 10.29 17.45 19.49
C THR A 187 9.52 16.81 18.35
N CYS A 188 8.23 17.08 18.29
CA CYS A 188 7.34 16.66 17.22
C CYS A 188 7.29 17.74 16.13
N THR A 189 7.59 17.36 14.89
CA THR A 189 7.56 18.26 13.73
C THR A 189 6.70 17.67 12.63
N TYR A 190 5.69 18.42 12.19
CA TYR A 190 4.82 18.05 11.08
C TYR A 190 5.51 18.28 9.73
N TYR A 191 5.12 17.51 8.71
CA TYR A 191 5.62 17.72 7.35
C TYR A 191 5.02 18.98 6.72
N ASP A 192 5.74 19.59 5.79
CA ASP A 192 5.34 20.83 5.09
C ASP A 192 4.30 20.60 3.97
N THR A 193 3.72 19.41 3.91
CA THR A 193 2.72 19.01 2.92
C THR A 193 1.36 18.90 3.59
N MET A 194 0.30 19.42 2.95
CA MET A 194 -1.06 19.20 3.42
C MET A 194 -1.33 17.69 3.50
N PRO A 195 -1.63 17.14 4.68
CA PRO A 195 -1.88 15.71 4.81
C PRO A 195 -3.23 15.36 4.17
N THR A 196 -3.29 14.20 3.50
CA THR A 196 -4.56 13.63 3.01
C THR A 196 -5.36 12.95 4.11
N THR A 197 -4.68 12.59 5.21
CA THR A 197 -5.26 12.00 6.41
C THR A 197 -4.65 12.65 7.66
N ILE A 198 -5.47 13.00 8.63
CA ILE A 198 -5.06 13.67 9.88
C ILE A 198 -5.08 12.66 11.01
N GLN A 199 -3.98 12.55 11.76
CA GLN A 199 -3.93 11.75 12.98
C GLN A 199 -4.67 12.46 14.12
N ALA A 200 -5.85 11.96 14.46
CA ALA A 200 -6.65 12.48 15.57
C ALA A 200 -6.23 11.86 16.93
N ALA A 201 -5.78 10.60 16.93
CA ALA A 201 -5.24 9.90 18.11
C ALA A 201 -4.19 8.86 17.70
N THR A 202 -3.58 8.18 18.66
CA THR A 202 -2.55 7.15 18.39
C THR A 202 -3.02 6.06 17.42
N HIS A 203 -4.29 5.69 17.49
CA HIS A 203 -4.90 4.63 16.67
C HIS A 203 -6.09 5.13 15.82
N ALA A 204 -6.21 6.45 15.60
CA ALA A 204 -7.33 7.03 14.86
C ALA A 204 -6.86 8.11 13.89
N TYR A 205 -7.26 7.97 12.63
CA TYR A 205 -6.98 8.86 11.52
C TYR A 205 -8.27 9.28 10.85
N VAL A 206 -8.33 10.48 10.28
CA VAL A 206 -9.51 11.01 9.58
C VAL A 206 -9.06 11.55 8.22
N GLU A 207 -9.77 11.21 7.14
CA GLU A 207 -9.50 11.81 5.84
C GLU A 207 -9.79 13.32 5.85
N THR A 208 -8.91 14.10 5.22
CA THR A 208 -9.11 15.55 5.09
C THR A 208 -10.41 15.87 4.34
N SER A 209 -10.77 15.07 3.32
CA SER A 209 -12.02 15.22 2.57
C SER A 209 -13.29 14.96 3.42
N LEU A 210 -13.18 14.16 4.48
CA LEU A 210 -14.26 13.96 5.45
C LEU A 210 -14.38 15.18 6.37
N CYS A 211 -13.26 15.75 6.82
CA CYS A 211 -13.26 17.00 7.58
C CYS A 211 -13.87 18.16 6.78
N GLU A 212 -13.51 18.31 5.50
CA GLU A 212 -14.07 19.32 4.59
C GLU A 212 -15.59 19.16 4.41
N SER A 213 -16.08 17.91 4.40
CA SER A 213 -17.51 17.63 4.32
C SER A 213 -18.26 18.10 5.57
N PHE A 214 -17.66 17.93 6.76
CA PHE A 214 -18.20 18.46 8.02
C PHE A 214 -18.14 19.98 8.08
N GLU A 215 -17.06 20.59 7.62
CA GLU A 215 -16.90 22.05 7.54
C GLU A 215 -18.00 22.65 6.66
N THR A 216 -18.15 22.14 5.43
CA THR A 216 -19.19 22.58 4.48
C THR A 216 -20.59 22.45 5.09
N SER A 217 -20.88 21.30 5.73
CA SER A 217 -22.16 21.07 6.39
C SER A 217 -22.41 22.06 7.52
N THR A 218 -21.37 22.43 8.28
CA THR A 218 -21.47 23.39 9.38
C THR A 218 -21.71 24.80 8.85
N VAL A 219 -21.06 25.21 7.77
CA VAL A 219 -21.22 26.54 7.16
C VAL A 219 -22.61 26.70 6.53
N CYS A 220 -23.12 25.67 5.85
CA CYS A 220 -24.42 25.71 5.17
C CYS A 220 -25.63 25.50 6.10
N ALA A 221 -25.42 25.15 7.37
CA ALA A 221 -26.49 24.92 8.34
C ALA A 221 -26.97 26.21 9.05
N TRP A 222 -26.38 27.37 8.73
CA TRP A 222 -26.75 28.69 9.30
C TRP A 222 -27.58 29.53 8.32
#